data_AF-A0A3C0M8M8-F1
#
_entry.id   AF-A0A3C0M8M8-F1
#
_cell.length_a   1.000
_cell.length_b   1.000
_cell.length_c   1.000
_cell.angle_alpha   90.00
_cell.angle_beta   90.00
_cell.angle_gamma   90.00
#
_symmetry.space_group_name_H-M   'P 1'
#
loop_
_entity.id
_entity.type
_entity.pdbx_description
1 polymer ?
#
loop_
_entity_poly.entity_id
_entity_poly.type
_entity_poly.pdbx_seq_one_letter_code
_entity_poly.pdbx_strand_id
1 'polypeptide(L)' 'MSEPFNVVDHLLQLGFKTQTRLAQAANVSQSVAAYWKANNSIPDDRKRLIIAAAAAEGIEIYPDDFFEPELRRQGV' A
#
# COMPACT_ATOMS: atom_id res chain seq x y z
N MET A 1 -19.90 10.98 4.58
CA MET A 1 -19.85 9.75 3.75
C MET A 1 -18.39 9.34 3.73
N SER A 2 -18.05 8.14 4.20
CA SER A 2 -16.67 7.65 4.17
C SER A 2 -16.27 7.47 2.70
N GLU A 3 -15.13 8.01 2.29
CA GLU A 3 -14.59 7.74 0.96
C GLU A 3 -14.34 6.23 0.80
N PRO A 4 -14.55 5.65 -0.40
CA PRO A 4 -14.23 4.25 -0.65
C PRO A 4 -12.74 4.01 -0.38
N PHE A 5 -12.42 2.91 0.30
CA PHE A 5 -11.04 2.58 0.65
C PHE A 5 -10.19 2.45 -0.60
N ASN A 6 -9.03 3.11 -0.60
CA ASN A 6 -8.01 2.90 -1.61
C ASN A 6 -6.70 2.45 -0.94
N VAL A 7 -6.20 1.28 -1.33
CA VAL A 7 -5.00 0.69 -0.74
C VAL A 7 -3.78 1.58 -0.90
N VAL A 8 -3.61 2.25 -2.04
CA VAL A 8 -2.46 3.13 -2.26
C VAL A 8 -2.58 4.34 -1.35
N ASP A 9 -3.74 5.02 -1.31
CA ASP A 9 -3.91 6.18 -0.44
C ASP A 9 -3.74 5.82 1.04
N HIS A 10 -4.18 4.64 1.46
CA HIS A 10 -3.96 4.15 2.82
C HIS A 10 -2.46 4.00 3.14
N LEU A 11 -1.68 3.36 2.27
CA LEU A 11 -0.23 3.21 2.44
C LEU A 11 0.51 4.57 2.45
N LEU A 12 0.03 5.54 1.66
CA LEU A 12 0.58 6.90 1.68
C LEU A 12 0.35 7.59 3.03
N GLN A 13 -0.83 7.39 3.64
CA GLN A 13 -1.16 7.93 4.96
C GLN A 13 -0.31 7.28 6.06
N LEU A 14 -0.10 5.96 6.01
CA LEU A 14 0.64 5.20 7.02
C LEU A 14 2.12 5.59 7.11
N GLY A 15 2.77 5.96 6.01
CA GLY A 15 4.15 6.41 6.11
C GLY A 15 4.88 6.73 4.81
N PHE A 16 4.43 6.19 3.68
CA PHE A 16 5.13 6.42 2.40
C PHE A 16 5.05 7.87 1.92
N LYS A 17 4.00 8.61 2.30
CA LYS A 17 3.71 10.03 1.98
C LYS A 17 3.52 10.36 0.50
N THR A 18 4.28 9.75 -0.42
CA THR A 18 4.18 10.00 -1.86
C THR A 18 4.16 8.70 -2.68
N GLN A 19 3.51 8.73 -3.84
CA GLN A 19 3.47 7.59 -4.77
C GLN A 19 4.86 7.21 -5.28
N THR A 20 5.76 8.19 -5.44
CA THR A 20 7.14 7.94 -5.85
C THR A 20 7.87 7.09 -4.83
N ARG A 21 7.69 7.38 -3.54
CA ARG A 21 8.34 6.62 -2.46
C ARG A 21 7.77 5.21 -2.33
N LEU A 22 6.45 5.06 -2.44
CA LEU A 22 5.81 3.74 -2.53
C LEU A 22 6.31 2.93 -3.74
N ALA A 23 6.46 3.57 -4.90
CA ALA A 23 6.96 2.93 -6.11
C ALA A 23 8.42 2.44 -5.95
N GLN A 24 9.26 3.24 -5.29
CA GLN A 24 10.63 2.86 -4.94
C GLN A 24 10.66 1.62 -4.03
N ALA A 25 9.83 1.60 -2.98
CA ALA A 25 9.70 0.46 -2.08
C ALA A 25 9.25 -0.83 -2.80
N ALA A 26 8.40 -0.70 -3.82
CA ALA A 26 7.94 -1.81 -4.64
C ALA A 26 8.86 -2.15 -5.84
N ASN A 27 9.96 -1.40 -6.02
CA ASN A 27 10.88 -1.50 -7.15
C ASN A 27 10.16 -1.41 -8.52
N VAL A 28 9.33 -0.37 -8.70
CA VAL A 28 8.60 -0.07 -9.94
C VAL A 28 8.66 1.43 -10.26
N SER A 29 8.15 1.83 -11.43
CA SER A 29 8.00 3.25 -11.77
C SER A 29 6.79 3.89 -11.08
N GLN A 30 6.82 5.21 -10.90
CA GLN A 30 5.69 5.97 -10.34
C GLN A 30 4.40 5.76 -11.14
N SER A 31 4.49 5.64 -12.46
CA SER A 31 3.32 5.38 -13.34
C SER A 31 2.61 4.08 -12.98
N VAL A 32 3.35 3.06 -12.54
CA VAL A 32 2.77 1.79 -12.08
C VAL A 32 2.05 1.98 -10.74
N ALA A 33 2.61 2.74 -9.81
CA ALA A 33 1.91 3.07 -8.55
C ALA A 33 0.64 3.91 -8.79
N ALA A 34 0.67 4.82 -9.77
CA ALA A 34 -0.53 5.55 -10.20
C ALA A 34 -1.60 4.62 -10.81
N TYR A 35 -1.17 3.63 -11.61
CA TYR A 35 -2.07 2.59 -12.12
C TYR A 35 -2.68 1.74 -10.99
N TRP A 36 -1.90 1.35 -9.97
CA TRP A 36 -2.42 0.65 -8.80
C TRP A 36 -3.44 1.47 -8.03
N LYS A 37 -3.21 2.78 -7.88
CA LYS A 37 -4.18 3.69 -7.25
C LYS A 37 -5.49 3.71 -8.04
N ALA A 38 -5.41 3.86 -9.37
CA ALA A 38 -6.59 3.90 -10.23
C ALA A 38 -7.41 2.59 -10.20
N ASN A 39 -6.73 1.44 -10.04
CA ASN A 39 -7.37 0.12 -10.02
C ASN A 39 -7.60 -0.44 -8.61
N ASN A 40 -7.22 0.31 -7.58
CA ASN A 40 -7.26 -0.10 -6.18
C ASN A 40 -6.67 -1.51 -5.91
N SER A 41 -5.51 -1.82 -6.52
CA SER A 41 -4.93 -3.15 -6.44
C SER A 41 -3.41 -3.12 -6.57
N ILE A 42 -2.74 -3.86 -5.69
CA ILE A 42 -1.29 -4.06 -5.69
C ILE A 42 -1.03 -5.57 -5.83
N PRO A 43 -0.16 -6.01 -6.75
CA PRO A 43 0.21 -7.42 -6.89
C PRO A 43 0.88 -7.99 -5.62
N ASP A 44 0.64 -9.26 -5.30
CA ASP A 44 1.11 -9.87 -4.04
C ASP A 44 2.64 -9.93 -3.91
N ASP A 45 3.36 -10.14 -5.02
CA ASP A 45 4.82 -10.06 -5.06
C ASP A 45 5.31 -8.66 -4.64
N ARG A 46 4.57 -7.62 -5.00
CA ARG A 46 4.89 -6.22 -4.66
C ARG A 46 4.50 -5.87 -3.23
N LYS A 47 3.41 -6.41 -2.71
CA LYS A 47 3.04 -6.24 -1.29
C LYS A 47 4.18 -6.68 -0.36
N ARG A 48 4.80 -7.84 -0.64
CA ARG A 48 5.93 -8.36 0.14
C ARG A 48 7.14 -7.42 0.12
N LEU A 49 7.47 -6.87 -1.06
CA LEU A 49 8.56 -5.90 -1.19
C LEU A 49 8.26 -4.60 -0.42
N ILE A 50 7.03 -4.11 -0.51
CA ILE A 50 6.57 -2.91 0.21
C ILE A 50 6.73 -3.11 1.72
N ILE A 51 6.29 -4.25 2.27
CA ILE A 51 6.43 -4.55 3.71
C ILE A 51 7.91 -4.58 4.12
N ALA A 52 8.76 -5.27 3.35
CA ALA A 52 10.18 -5.36 3.64
C ALA A 52 10.88 -4.00 3.61
N ALA A 53 10.57 -3.17 2.60
CA ALA A 53 11.10 -1.81 2.47
C ALA A 53 10.58 -0.89 3.58
N ALA A 54 9.28 -0.97 3.92
CA ALA A 54 8.68 -0.23 5.02
C ALA A 54 9.40 -0.50 6.34
N ALA A 55 9.64 -1.77 6.67
CA ALA A 55 10.36 -2.17 7.88
C ALA A 55 11.79 -1.59 7.93
N ALA A 56 12.51 -1.59 6.79
CA ALA A 56 13.84 -0.99 6.70
C ALA A 56 13.83 0.54 6.88
N GLU A 57 12.73 1.20 6.51
CA GLU A 57 12.52 2.64 6.69
C GLU A 57 11.88 3.01 8.05
N GLY A 58 11.61 2.03 8.92
CA GLY A 58 10.94 2.25 10.20
C GLY A 58 9.45 2.59 10.08
N ILE A 59 8.83 2.23 8.96
CA ILE A 59 7.38 2.35 8.72
C ILE A 59 6.72 1.02 9.05
N GLU A 60 5.77 1.03 9.98
CA GLU A 60 5.01 -0.16 10.34
C GLU A 60 3.88 -0.39 9.31
N ILE A 61 4.07 -1.39 8.46
CA ILE A 61 3.06 -1.88 7.49
C ILE A 61 2.89 -3.38 7.70
N TYR A 62 1.65 -3.82 7.83
CA TYR A 62 1.28 -5.22 8.00
C TYR A 62 0.51 -5.74 6.77
N PRO A 63 0.41 -7.08 6.58
CA PRO A 63 -0.39 -7.65 5.49
C PRO A 63 -1.84 -7.16 5.47
N ASP A 64 -2.41 -6.93 6.64
CA ASP A 64 -3.79 -6.45 6.82
C ASP A 64 -4.01 -5.05 6.23
N ASP A 65 -2.98 -4.21 6.20
CA ASP A 65 -3.05 -2.84 5.67
C ASP A 65 -3.26 -2.81 4.14
N PHE A 66 -3.18 -3.96 3.46
CA PHE A 66 -3.53 -4.05 2.04
C PHE A 66 -5.03 -4.28 1.80
N PHE A 67 -5.82 -4.42 2.86
CA PHE A 67 -7.24 -4.73 2.79
C PHE A 67 -8.11 -3.64 3.42
N GLU A 68 -9.38 -3.63 3.00
CA GLU A 68 -10.37 -2.71 3.55
C GLU A 68 -10.53 -2.92 5.06
N PRO A 69 -10.80 -1.85 5.84
CA PRO A 69 -10.99 -1.95 7.29
C PRO A 69 -12.02 -3.00 7.72
N GLU A 70 -13.04 -3.22 6.91
CA GLU A 70 -14.11 -4.19 7.17
C GLU A 70 -13.62 -5.64 7.03
N LEU A 71 -12.73 -5.91 6.06
CA LEU A 71 -12.11 -7.22 5.88
C LEU A 71 -11.10 -7.51 6.99
N ARG A 72 -10.33 -6.50 7.44
CA ARG A 72 -9.42 -6.65 8.60
C ARG A 72 -10.12 -7.12 9.87
N ARG A 73 -11.34 -6.63 10.12
CA ARG A 73 -12.15 -7.02 11.30
C ARG A 73 -12.57 -8.50 11.26
N GLN A 74 -12.49 -9.15 10.12
CA GLN A 74 -12.87 -10.56 9.94
C GLN A 74 -11.69 -11.54 10.10
N GLY A 75 -10.46 -11.04 10.35
CA GLY A 75 -9.28 -11.89 10.60
C GLY A 75 -8.78 -12.63 9.37
N VAL A 76 -8.89 -12.01 8.19
CA VAL A 76 -8.40 -12.53 6.90
C VAL A 76 -6.93 -12.22 6.71
#